data_AF-Q1QHB0-F1
#
_entry.id   AF-Q1QHB0-F1
#
_cell.length_a   1.000
_cell.length_b   1.000
_cell.length_c   1.000
_cell.angle_alpha   90.00
_cell.angle_beta   90.00
_cell.angle_gamma   90.00
#
_symmetry.space_group_name_H-M   'P 1'
#
loop_
_entity.id
_entity.type
_entity.pdbx_description
1 polymer ?
#
loop_
_entity_poly.entity_id
_entity_poly.type
_entity_poly.pdbx_seq_one_letter_code
_entity_poly.pdbx_strand_id
1 'polypeptide(L)' 'MWRSRSALATTAPSHAKRLNARARALRAERLARTEGHIGAVAFSHTGDPGSGEFGDAVILKAVGEVPDDLSEL' A
#
# COMPACT_ATOMS: atom_id res chain seq x y z
N MET A 1 -16.11 39.86 -8.57
CA MET A 1 -14.76 39.79 -7.96
C MET A 1 -14.74 38.62 -6.97
N TRP A 2 -13.96 37.57 -7.26
CA TRP A 2 -13.65 36.50 -6.31
C TRP A 2 -12.21 36.07 -6.62
N ARG A 3 -11.26 36.42 -5.75
CA ARG A 3 -9.92 35.84 -5.80
C ARG A 3 -9.91 34.70 -4.80
N SER A 4 -9.55 33.48 -5.20
CA SER A 4 -8.64 32.65 -4.40
C SER A 4 -8.48 31.22 -4.90
N ARG A 5 -7.19 30.88 -4.97
CA ARG A 5 -6.54 29.60 -4.62
C ARG A 5 -6.65 28.47 -5.64
N SER A 6 -5.57 28.39 -6.42
CA SER A 6 -5.00 27.16 -6.99
C SER A 6 -5.37 25.94 -6.15
N ALA A 7 -6.14 25.04 -6.74
CA ALA A 7 -6.21 23.68 -6.27
C ALA A 7 -4.82 23.08 -6.44
N LEU A 8 -4.15 22.90 -5.30
CA LEU A 8 -2.93 22.12 -5.19
C LEU A 8 -3.17 20.81 -5.92
N ALA A 9 -2.44 20.59 -7.02
CA ALA A 9 -2.23 19.26 -7.54
C ALA A 9 -1.74 18.43 -6.35
N THR A 10 -2.61 17.56 -5.84
CA THR A 10 -2.22 16.57 -4.85
C THR A 10 -1.21 15.70 -5.56
N THR A 11 0.07 16.00 -5.33
CA THR A 11 1.19 15.20 -5.78
C THR A 11 0.96 13.81 -5.22
N ALA A 12 0.46 12.89 -6.04
CA ALA A 12 0.58 11.47 -5.76
C ALA A 12 2.04 11.24 -5.35
N PRO A 13 2.34 10.52 -4.25
CA PRO A 13 3.71 10.34 -3.80
C PRO A 13 4.48 9.61 -4.91
N SER A 14 5.18 10.38 -5.74
CA SER A 14 5.82 9.93 -6.99
C SER A 14 7.08 9.10 -6.77
N HIS A 15 7.27 8.61 -5.54
CA HIS A 15 8.41 7.80 -5.14
C HIS A 15 8.07 6.84 -3.99
N ALA A 16 6.99 6.07 -4.12
CA ALA A 16 6.85 4.85 -3.33
C ALA A 16 8.04 3.92 -3.67
N LYS A 17 9.05 3.88 -2.78
CA LYS A 17 10.22 3.02 -2.97
C LYS A 17 9.76 1.57 -3.10
N ARG A 18 9.84 1.01 -4.31
CA ARG A 18 9.57 -0.41 -4.54
C ARG A 18 10.62 -1.22 -3.79
N LEU A 19 10.19 -1.87 -2.72
CA LEU A 19 11.00 -2.84 -2.00
C LEU A 19 10.94 -4.19 -2.71
N ASN A 20 11.99 -4.99 -2.57
CA ASN A 20 11.88 -6.42 -2.89
C ASN A 20 10.86 -7.10 -1.95
N ALA A 21 10.37 -8.27 -2.34
CA ALA A 21 9.32 -9.00 -1.60
C ALA A 21 9.70 -9.25 -0.14
N ARG A 22 10.96 -9.64 0.12
CA ARG A 22 11.47 -9.93 1.47
C ARG A 22 11.44 -8.70 2.37
N ALA A 23 11.89 -7.55 1.86
CA ALA A 23 11.87 -6.30 2.61
C ALA A 23 10.45 -5.81 2.90
N ARG A 24 9.47 -6.08 2.02
CA ARG A 24 8.05 -5.80 2.29
C ARG A 24 7.49 -6.68 3.39
N ALA A 25 7.73 -7.99 3.34
CA ALA A 25 7.28 -8.93 4.36
C ALA A 25 7.81 -8.56 5.76
N LEU A 26 9.11 -8.25 5.87
CA LEU A 26 9.71 -7.81 7.13
C LEU A 26 9.12 -6.48 7.65
N ARG A 27 8.77 -5.56 6.76
CA ARG A 27 8.10 -4.31 7.15
C ARG A 27 6.69 -4.54 7.66
N ALA A 28 5.90 -5.39 7.01
CA ALA A 28 4.57 -5.75 7.48
C ALA A 28 4.66 -6.35 8.89
N GLU A 29 5.62 -7.24 9.13
CA GLU A 29 5.82 -7.84 10.45
C GLU A 29 6.21 -6.81 11.53
N ARG A 30 7.07 -5.85 11.20
CA ARG A 30 7.40 -4.75 12.12
C ARG A 30 6.19 -3.86 12.39
N LEU A 31 5.40 -3.54 11.35
CA LEU A 31 4.22 -2.67 11.46
C LEU A 31 3.12 -3.31 12.30
N ALA A 32 2.86 -4.61 12.11
CA ALA A 32 1.87 -5.35 12.89
C ALA A 32 2.20 -5.40 14.39
N ARG A 33 3.47 -5.22 14.77
CA ARG A 33 3.90 -5.14 16.18
C ARG A 33 3.92 -3.73 16.75
N THR A 34 3.68 -2.70 15.94
CA THR A 34 3.59 -1.34 16.44
C THR A 34 2.27 -1.17 17.20
N GLU A 35 2.32 -0.52 18.35
CA GLU A 35 1.13 -0.29 19.18
C GLU A 35 0.03 0.43 18.38
N GLY A 36 -1.22 0.00 18.57
CA GLY A 36 -2.37 0.52 17.83
C GLY A 36 -2.64 -0.15 16.49
N HIS A 37 -1.84 -1.13 16.07
CA HIS A 37 -2.09 -1.94 14.87
C HIS A 37 -2.58 -3.35 15.24
N ILE A 38 -3.69 -3.78 14.62
CA ILE A 38 -4.26 -5.13 14.77
C ILE A 38 -3.51 -6.15 13.88
N GLY A 39 -2.92 -5.65 12.79
CA GLY A 39 -2.16 -6.45 11.84
C GLY A 39 -1.62 -5.63 10.66
N ALA A 40 -0.96 -6.31 9.73
CA ALA A 40 -0.46 -5.72 8.50
C ALA A 40 -0.38 -6.77 7.37
N VAL A 41 -0.61 -6.32 6.14
CA VAL A 41 -0.52 -7.13 4.92
C VAL A 41 0.52 -6.53 3.97
N ALA A 42 1.48 -7.35 3.55
CA ALA A 42 2.36 -7.05 2.43
C ALA A 42 1.84 -7.77 1.19
N PHE A 43 1.70 -7.05 0.07
CA PHE A 43 1.31 -7.61 -1.22
C PHE A 43 2.26 -7.16 -2.34
N SER A 44 2.11 -7.81 -3.49
CA SER A 44 2.76 -7.44 -4.74
C SER A 44 1.75 -7.44 -5.84
N HIS A 45 1.71 -6.37 -6.62
CA HIS A 45 1.07 -6.39 -7.93
C HIS A 45 2.16 -6.22 -8.99
N THR A 46 1.90 -6.73 -10.18
CA THR A 46 2.80 -6.57 -11.33
C THR A 46 2.06 -5.77 -12.37
N GLY A 47 2.73 -4.81 -13.01
CA GLY A 47 2.09 -3.94 -13.97
C GLY A 47 3.00 -2.81 -14.39
N ASP A 48 2.60 -2.10 -15.43
CA ASP A 48 3.33 -0.97 -15.95
C ASP A 48 2.81 0.32 -15.30
N PRO A 49 3.65 1.04 -14.53
CA PRO A 49 3.22 2.28 -13.85
C PRO A 49 2.81 3.40 -14.82
N GLY A 50 3.24 3.34 -16.09
CA GLY A 50 2.97 4.38 -17.08
C GLY A 50 1.60 4.25 -17.75
N SER A 51 1.11 3.03 -17.91
CA SER A 51 -0.21 2.70 -18.47
C SER A 51 -1.30 2.61 -17.40
N GLY A 52 -0.93 2.39 -16.14
CA GLY A 52 -1.89 2.16 -15.07
C GLY A 52 -2.51 0.76 -15.08
N GLU A 53 -2.04 -0.13 -15.96
CA GLU A 53 -2.44 -1.52 -15.94
C GLU A 53 -1.65 -2.28 -14.88
N PHE A 54 -2.37 -2.81 -13.90
CA PHE A 54 -1.84 -3.68 -12.87
C PHE A 54 -2.61 -4.99 -12.90
N GLY A 55 -1.88 -6.09 -13.00
CA GLY A 55 -2.43 -7.41 -12.76
C GLY A 55 -2.76 -7.62 -11.29
N ASP A 56 -3.35 -8.76 -11.00
CA ASP A 56 -3.85 -9.09 -9.66
C ASP A 56 -2.77 -8.97 -8.57
N ALA A 57 -3.21 -8.49 -7.42
CA ALA A 57 -2.38 -8.39 -6.24
C ALA A 57 -2.22 -9.77 -5.59
N VAL A 58 -0.97 -10.16 -5.32
CA VAL A 58 -0.61 -11.37 -4.60
C VAL A 58 -0.18 -11.00 -3.19
N ILE A 59 -0.81 -11.59 -2.18
CA ILE A 59 -0.41 -11.43 -0.79
C ILE A 59 0.94 -12.15 -0.57
N LEU A 60 1.93 -11.39 -0.11
CA LEU A 60 3.25 -11.89 0.24
C LEU A 60 3.33 -12.32 1.71
N LYS A 61 2.61 -11.61 2.58
CA LYS A 61 2.55 -11.88 4.02
C LYS A 61 1.36 -11.16 4.65
N ALA A 62 0.62 -11.86 5.51
CA ALA A 62 -0.28 -11.27 6.50
C ALA A 62 0.25 -11.56 7.91
N VAL A 63 0.14 -10.61 8.82
CA VAL A 63 0.57 -10.73 10.22
C VAL A 63 -0.46 -10.04 11.11
N GLY A 64 -0.81 -10.67 12.23
CA GLY A 64 -1.84 -10.18 13.15
C GLY A 64 -3.21 -10.77 12.82
N GLU A 65 -4.26 -10.16 13.36
CA GLU A 65 -5.64 -10.61 13.20
C GLU A 65 -6.23 -10.01 11.91
N VAL A 66 -5.65 -10.43 10.78
CA VAL A 66 -6.08 -10.01 9.44
C VAL A 66 -7.10 -11.02 8.93
N PRO A 67 -8.29 -10.61 8.48
CA PRO A 67 -9.27 -11.49 7.86
C PRO A 67 -8.70 -12.20 6.62
N ASP A 68 -9.02 -13.48 6.45
CA ASP A 68 -8.59 -14.26 5.27
C ASP A 68 -9.25 -13.77 3.97
N ASP A 69 -10.46 -13.19 4.06
CA ASP A 69 -11.12 -12.51 2.96
C ASP A 69 -11.16 -11.01 3.21
N LEU A 70 -10.49 -10.25 2.34
CA LEU A 70 -10.41 -8.79 2.40
C LEU A 70 -11.37 -8.12 1.42
N SER A 71 -12.14 -8.91 0.67
CA SER A 71 -13.08 -8.43 -0.35
C SER A 71 -14.30 -7.72 0.26
N GLU A 72 -14.52 -7.89 1.56
CA GLU A 72 -15.69 -7.39 2.29
C GLU A 72 -15.44 -6.08 3.08
N LEU A 73 -14.23 -5.51 2.99
CA LEU A 73 -13.84 -4.25 3.63
C LEU A 73 -14.06 -3.03 2.72
#